data_AF-A0A0S3RLX7-F1
#
_entry.id   AF-A0A0S3RLX7-F1
#
_cell.length_a   1.000
_cell.length_b   1.000
_cell.length_c   1.000
_cell.angle_alpha   90.00
_cell.angle_beta   90.00
_cell.angle_gamma   90.00
#
_symmetry.space_group_name_H-M   'P 1'
#
loop_
_entity.id
_entity.type
_entity.pdbx_description
1 polymer ?
#
loop_
_entity_poly.entity_id
_entity_poly.type
_entity_poly.pdbx_seq_one_letter_code
_entity_poly.pdbx_strand_id
1 'polypeptide(L)'
;MNENDFCLGLGLSSDGENINLKDEIGNSTCVKYICKGTKDLNLIYKFLMRKHNKKIPSSPFCSLYILAGICEILFPKRSGRVFPIIFKIVDNLSSLGNYCWGSLVYRYLLRSLCKASNALKKGKGTRNIYVDGCIYMFQVWFCEHFIPPRRSNREIS
;
A
#
# COMPACT_ATOMS: atom_id res chain seq x y z
N MET A 1 -1.74 -18.38 -2.90
CA MET A 1 -2.60 -17.19 -2.99
C MET A 1 -2.72 -16.81 -4.45
N ASN A 2 -3.91 -16.96 -5.05
CA ASN A 2 -4.15 -16.44 -6.39
C ASN A 2 -4.49 -14.94 -6.29
N GLU A 3 -4.48 -14.24 -7.42
CA GLU A 3 -4.72 -12.79 -7.48
C GLU A 3 -6.18 -12.43 -7.18
N ASN A 4 -7.14 -13.25 -7.61
CA ASN A 4 -8.57 -12.97 -7.45
C ASN A 4 -8.99 -13.03 -5.98
N ASP A 5 -8.60 -14.07 -5.24
CA ASP A 5 -8.86 -14.22 -3.80
C ASP A 5 -8.22 -13.07 -3.02
N PHE A 6 -7.03 -12.63 -3.44
CA PHE A 6 -6.35 -11.48 -2.84
C PHE A 6 -7.13 -10.18 -3.05
N CYS A 7 -7.58 -9.93 -4.29
CA CYS A 7 -8.35 -8.75 -4.64
C CYS A 7 -9.70 -8.74 -3.90
N LEU A 8 -10.41 -9.87 -3.89
CA LEU A 8 -11.67 -10.04 -3.17
C LEU A 8 -11.48 -9.83 -1.65
N GLY A 9 -10.44 -10.41 -1.05
CA GLY A 9 -10.16 -10.27 0.37
C GLY A 9 -9.85 -8.85 0.82
N LEU A 10 -9.28 -8.01 -0.07
CA LEU A 10 -9.07 -6.58 0.19
C LEU A 10 -10.25 -5.69 -0.23
N GLY A 11 -11.24 -6.23 -0.95
CA GLY A 11 -12.28 -5.44 -1.58
C GLY A 11 -11.75 -4.47 -2.64
N LEU A 12 -10.67 -4.83 -3.34
CA LEU A 12 -10.06 -3.99 -4.39
C LEU A 12 -10.34 -4.54 -5.78
N SER A 13 -10.53 -3.63 -6.75
CA SER A 13 -10.74 -4.00 -8.16
C SER A 13 -9.48 -4.59 -8.79
N SER A 14 -9.63 -5.69 -9.52
CA SER A 14 -8.64 -6.21 -10.48
C SER A 14 -8.74 -5.52 -11.85
N ASP A 15 -9.86 -4.84 -12.12
CA ASP A 15 -10.14 -4.16 -13.37
C ASP A 15 -9.83 -2.65 -13.28
N GLY A 16 -9.61 -2.02 -14.43
CA GLY A 16 -9.37 -0.59 -14.56
C GLY A 16 -7.99 -0.23 -15.11
N GLU A 17 -7.62 1.03 -14.95
CA GLU A 17 -6.34 1.57 -15.43
C GLU A 17 -5.16 1.02 -14.62
N ASN A 18 -4.09 0.65 -15.34
CA ASN A 18 -2.84 0.21 -14.71
C ASN A 18 -2.03 1.41 -14.20
N ILE A 19 -1.61 1.35 -12.94
CA ILE A 19 -0.71 2.35 -12.36
C ILE A 19 0.73 1.86 -12.46
N ASN A 20 1.60 2.65 -13.08
CA ASN A 20 3.04 2.42 -13.03
C ASN A 20 3.66 3.19 -11.85
N LEU A 21 4.02 2.46 -10.79
CA LEU A 21 4.61 3.04 -9.57
C LEU A 21 5.97 3.74 -9.79
N LYS A 22 6.59 3.58 -10.96
CA LYS A 22 7.83 4.28 -11.33
C LYS A 22 7.59 5.65 -11.94
N ASP A 23 6.36 5.98 -12.33
CA ASP A 23 6.05 7.26 -12.96
C ASP A 23 6.37 8.40 -12.00
N GLU A 24 6.95 9.47 -12.54
CA GLU A 24 7.38 10.63 -11.75
C GLU A 24 6.22 11.54 -11.35
N ILE A 25 6.49 12.43 -10.39
CA ILE A 25 5.54 13.48 -9.97
C ILE A 25 5.30 14.38 -11.18
N GLY A 26 4.06 14.37 -11.69
CA GLY A 26 3.53 15.48 -12.49
C GLY A 26 3.19 16.68 -11.60
N ASN A 27 2.60 17.74 -12.16
CA ASN A 27 2.16 18.91 -11.37
C ASN A 27 1.07 18.54 -10.36
N SER A 28 1.47 18.11 -9.16
CA SER A 28 0.54 17.77 -8.08
C SER A 28 0.21 19.00 -7.22
N THR A 29 -1.07 19.15 -6.88
CA THR A 29 -1.54 20.27 -6.07
C THR A 29 -1.21 20.08 -4.60
N CYS A 30 -1.40 18.87 -4.07
CA CYS A 30 -1.14 18.58 -2.66
C CYS A 30 0.36 18.58 -2.32
N VAL A 31 1.24 18.26 -3.26
CA VAL A 31 2.71 18.34 -3.09
C VAL A 31 3.17 19.76 -2.71
N LYS A 32 2.44 20.82 -3.11
CA LYS A 32 2.78 22.21 -2.74
C LYS A 32 2.73 22.47 -1.23
N TYR A 33 1.94 21.69 -0.49
CA TYR A 33 1.79 21.83 0.96
C TYR A 33 2.86 21.07 1.76
N ILE A 34 3.61 20.21 1.07
CA ILE A 34 4.73 19.45 1.64
C ILE A 34 6.02 20.07 1.10
N CYS A 35 7.06 20.15 1.92
CA CYS A 35 8.35 20.71 1.49
C CYS A 35 8.80 20.08 0.15
N LYS A 36 8.94 20.94 -0.87
CA LYS A 36 9.16 20.64 -2.29
C LYS A 36 9.84 19.29 -2.55
N GLY A 37 9.08 18.33 -3.07
CA GLY A 37 9.61 17.09 -3.65
C GLY A 37 9.94 15.96 -2.68
N THR A 38 9.56 16.09 -1.40
CA THR A 38 9.85 15.04 -0.43
C THR A 38 8.96 13.82 -0.64
N LYS A 39 9.62 12.69 -0.93
CA LYS A 39 9.00 11.37 -1.09
C LYS A 39 8.93 10.62 0.25
N ASP A 40 8.79 11.32 1.37
CA ASP A 40 8.88 10.74 2.72
C ASP A 40 7.53 10.85 3.44
N LEU A 41 6.99 9.69 3.83
CA LEU A 41 5.72 9.54 4.53
C LEU A 41 5.73 10.25 5.91
N ASN A 42 6.88 10.33 6.58
CA ASN A 42 6.98 11.04 7.86
C ASN A 42 6.70 12.54 7.73
N LEU A 43 7.04 13.13 6.58
CA LEU A 43 6.75 14.55 6.33
C LEU A 43 5.27 14.79 6.06
N ILE A 44 4.60 13.83 5.41
CA ILE A 44 3.14 13.84 5.26
C ILE A 44 2.48 13.78 6.65
N TYR A 45 2.91 12.88 7.54
CA TYR A 45 2.40 12.83 8.91
C TYR A 45 2.66 14.11 9.69
N LYS A 46 3.87 14.64 9.63
CA LYS A 46 4.21 15.93 10.27
C LYS A 46 3.29 17.04 9.77
N PHE A 47 2.96 17.07 8.48
CA PHE A 47 2.00 18.01 7.94
C PHE A 47 0.59 17.76 8.48
N LEU A 48 0.08 16.54 8.42
CA LEU A 48 -1.28 16.19 8.86
C LEU A 48 -1.50 16.44 10.37
N MET A 49 -0.48 16.20 11.20
CA MET A 49 -0.56 16.30 12.66
C MET A 49 -0.23 17.70 13.20
N ARG A 50 0.36 18.58 12.39
CA ARG A 50 0.76 19.91 12.85
C ARG A 50 -0.47 20.78 13.12
N LYS A 51 -0.39 21.58 14.19
CA LYS A 51 -1.36 22.68 14.40
C LYS A 51 -1.10 23.76 13.36
N HIS A 52 -2.06 23.96 12.46
CA HIS A 52 -1.94 24.93 11.39
C HIS A 52 -2.47 26.28 11.82
N ASN A 53 -1.63 27.31 11.75
CA ASN A 53 -2.01 28.69 12.08
C ASN A 53 -2.90 29.33 11.00
N LYS A 54 -2.89 28.76 9.77
CA LYS A 54 -3.73 29.18 8.65
C LYS A 54 -4.67 28.05 8.25
N LYS A 55 -5.88 28.40 7.80
CA LYS A 55 -6.86 27.43 7.32
C LYS A 55 -6.32 26.72 6.08
N ILE A 56 -6.12 25.40 6.16
CA ILE A 56 -5.77 24.57 5.00
C ILE A 56 -7.05 24.22 4.25
N PRO A 57 -7.06 24.27 2.91
CA PRO A 57 -8.18 23.76 2.13
C PRO A 57 -8.39 22.25 2.40
N SER A 58 -9.64 21.83 2.58
CA SER A 58 -9.95 20.43 2.91
C SER A 58 -9.48 19.44 1.85
N SER A 59 -9.56 19.80 0.57
CA SER A 59 -9.18 18.90 -0.54
C SER A 59 -7.72 18.42 -0.46
N PRO A 60 -6.69 19.28 -0.42
CA PRO A 60 -5.30 18.86 -0.21
C PRO A 60 -5.09 18.05 1.08
N PHE A 61 -5.79 18.38 2.16
CA PHE A 61 -5.70 17.63 3.41
C PHE A 61 -6.24 16.19 3.24
N CYS A 62 -7.43 16.05 2.65
CA CYS A 62 -8.03 14.75 2.33
C CYS A 62 -7.14 13.93 1.39
N SER A 63 -6.62 14.54 0.33
CA SER A 63 -5.71 13.87 -0.61
C SER A 63 -4.47 13.30 0.10
N LEU A 64 -3.84 14.09 0.98
CA LEU A 64 -2.68 13.63 1.74
C LEU A 64 -3.01 12.56 2.78
N TYR A 65 -4.18 12.64 3.40
CA TYR A 65 -4.65 11.61 4.34
C TYR A 65 -4.90 10.27 3.62
N ILE A 66 -5.59 10.30 2.48
CA ILE A 66 -5.81 9.11 1.65
C ILE A 66 -4.49 8.55 1.11
N LEU A 67 -3.57 9.42 0.69
CA LEU A 67 -2.23 9.00 0.27
C LEU A 67 -1.48 8.26 1.38
N ALA A 68 -1.55 8.75 2.62
CA ALA A 68 -0.95 8.08 3.76
C ALA A 68 -1.58 6.68 3.97
N GLY A 69 -2.91 6.59 3.90
CA GLY A 69 -3.61 5.30 3.97
C GLY A 69 -3.18 4.32 2.87
N ILE A 70 -3.09 4.78 1.61
CA ILE A 70 -2.60 3.95 0.49
C ILE A 70 -1.17 3.47 0.76
N CYS A 71 -0.28 4.34 1.26
CA CYS A 71 1.12 3.99 1.47
C CYS A 71 1.34 3.09 2.69
N GLU A 72 0.53 3.18 3.74
CA GLU A 72 0.64 2.30 4.92
C GLU A 72 -0.05 0.96 4.73
N ILE A 73 -1.23 0.96 4.11
CA ILE A 73 -2.10 -0.22 4.06
C ILE A 73 -1.79 -1.04 2.81
N LEU A 74 -1.73 -0.38 1.65
CA LEU A 74 -1.61 -1.05 0.36
C LEU A 74 -0.14 -1.25 -0.04
N PHE A 75 0.71 -0.26 0.24
CA PHE A 75 2.12 -0.28 -0.13
C PHE A 75 3.09 -0.03 1.01
N PRO A 76 2.93 -0.66 2.20
CA PRO A 76 3.85 -0.44 3.31
C PRO A 76 5.27 -0.76 2.89
N LYS A 77 6.18 0.17 3.20
CA LYS A 77 7.59 0.11 2.84
C LYS A 77 8.43 0.54 4.00
N ARG A 78 9.44 -0.27 4.34
CA ARG A 78 10.38 0.07 5.42
C ARG A 78 11.11 1.39 5.20
N SER A 79 11.35 1.74 3.93
CA SER A 79 12.03 2.99 3.58
C SER A 79 11.24 4.26 3.92
N GLY A 80 9.94 4.15 4.25
CA GLY A 80 9.05 5.30 4.42
C GLY A 80 8.83 6.10 3.13
N ARG A 81 9.29 5.58 1.98
CA ARG A 81 9.24 6.31 0.71
C ARG A 81 7.92 6.12 -0.02
N VAL A 82 7.21 7.21 -0.24
CA VAL A 82 5.98 7.26 -1.03
C VAL A 82 6.27 7.24 -2.54
N PHE A 83 5.34 6.67 -3.30
CA PHE A 83 5.44 6.61 -4.75
C PHE A 83 4.97 7.93 -5.38
N PRO A 84 5.79 8.60 -6.22
CA PRO A 84 5.48 9.90 -6.81
C PRO A 84 4.11 9.95 -7.50
N ILE A 85 3.77 8.94 -8.29
CA ILE A 85 2.49 8.84 -9.01
C ILE A 85 1.26 8.90 -8.09
N ILE A 86 1.37 8.46 -6.84
CA ILE A 86 0.23 8.43 -5.91
C ILE A 86 -0.24 9.84 -5.58
N PHE A 87 0.68 10.83 -5.52
CA PHE A 87 0.30 12.24 -5.34
C PHE A 87 -0.62 12.75 -6.45
N LYS A 88 -0.32 12.39 -7.70
CA LYS A 88 -1.15 12.75 -8.86
C LYS A 88 -2.52 12.08 -8.79
N ILE A 89 -2.56 10.82 -8.36
CA ILE A 89 -3.81 10.05 -8.25
C ILE A 89 -4.72 10.65 -7.17
N VAL A 90 -4.17 10.97 -5.98
CA VAL A 90 -4.99 11.50 -4.88
C VAL A 90 -5.41 12.96 -5.08
N ASP A 91 -4.80 13.70 -6.00
CA ASP A 91 -5.31 15.02 -6.39
C ASP A 91 -6.69 14.91 -7.09
N ASN A 92 -6.99 13.76 -7.70
CA ASN A 92 -8.29 13.47 -8.31
C ASN A 92 -8.99 12.32 -7.59
N LEU A 93 -9.51 12.57 -6.39
CA LEU A 93 -10.16 11.55 -5.56
C LEU A 93 -11.35 10.86 -6.25
N SER A 94 -12.05 11.53 -7.18
CA SER A 94 -13.17 10.94 -7.90
C SER A 94 -12.75 9.84 -8.89
N SER A 95 -11.52 9.87 -9.39
CA SER A 95 -10.99 8.81 -10.27
C SER A 95 -10.33 7.66 -9.51
N LEU A 96 -10.31 7.68 -8.18
CA LEU A 96 -9.62 6.67 -7.38
C LEU A 96 -10.15 5.26 -7.66
N GLY A 97 -11.46 5.11 -7.91
CA GLY A 97 -12.09 3.83 -8.23
C GLY A 97 -11.77 3.26 -9.62
N ASN A 98 -11.13 4.04 -10.50
CA ASN A 98 -10.93 3.66 -11.91
C ASN A 98 -9.67 2.82 -12.14
N TYR A 99 -8.88 2.56 -11.09
CA TYR A 99 -7.61 1.85 -11.19
C TYR A 99 -7.71 0.40 -10.71
N CYS A 100 -6.91 -0.48 -11.31
CA CYS A 100 -6.79 -1.89 -10.91
C CYS A 100 -5.92 -2.05 -9.63
N TRP A 101 -6.38 -1.48 -8.51
CA TRP A 101 -5.64 -1.47 -7.24
C TRP A 101 -5.27 -2.86 -6.74
N GLY A 102 -6.20 -3.82 -6.84
CA GLY A 102 -5.99 -5.19 -6.37
C GLY A 102 -4.80 -5.85 -7.08
N SER A 103 -4.80 -5.80 -8.41
CA SER A 103 -3.71 -6.31 -9.24
C SER A 103 -2.38 -5.60 -9.00
N LEU A 104 -2.42 -4.30 -8.71
CA LEU A 104 -1.22 -3.54 -8.41
C LEU A 104 -0.60 -3.96 -7.07
N VAL A 105 -1.42 -4.05 -6.02
CA VAL A 105 -0.99 -4.41 -4.67
C VAL A 105 -0.50 -5.86 -4.64
N TYR A 106 -1.22 -6.77 -5.30
CA TYR A 106 -0.83 -8.18 -5.43
C TYR A 106 0.54 -8.33 -6.09
N ARG A 107 0.73 -7.74 -7.28
CA ARG A 107 2.02 -7.80 -8.01
C ARG A 107 3.16 -7.17 -7.22
N TYR A 108 2.87 -6.09 -6.49
CA TYR A 108 3.86 -5.42 -5.65
C TYR A 108 4.36 -6.35 -4.52
N LEU A 109 3.44 -6.96 -3.78
CA LEU A 109 3.74 -7.94 -2.73
C LEU A 109 4.49 -9.16 -3.30
N LEU A 110 3.97 -9.75 -4.38
CA LEU A 110 4.58 -10.93 -5.00
C LEU A 110 6.02 -10.67 -5.44
N ARG A 111 6.27 -9.52 -6.07
CA ARG A 111 7.62 -9.11 -6.48
C ARG A 111 8.56 -8.96 -5.27
N SER A 112 8.04 -8.45 -4.16
CA SER A 112 8.78 -8.31 -2.91
C SER A 112 9.17 -9.67 -2.33
N LEU A 113 8.24 -10.62 -2.29
CA LEU A 113 8.47 -12.00 -1.87
C LEU A 113 9.49 -12.72 -2.76
N CYS A 114 9.39 -12.57 -4.08
CA CYS A 114 10.37 -13.14 -5.01
C CYS A 114 11.78 -12.54 -4.79
N LYS A 115 11.88 -11.24 -4.54
CA LYS A 115 13.17 -10.59 -4.20
C LYS A 115 13.74 -11.14 -2.90
N ALA A 116 12.92 -11.29 -1.86
CA ALA A 116 13.30 -11.86 -0.58
C ALA A 116 13.80 -13.31 -0.73
N SER A 117 13.05 -14.16 -1.45
CA SER A 117 13.43 -15.54 -1.76
C SER A 117 14.76 -15.62 -2.51
N ASN A 118 14.94 -14.79 -3.54
CA ASN A 118 16.19 -14.74 -4.30
C ASN A 118 17.37 -14.25 -3.47
N ALA A 119 17.16 -13.30 -2.55
CA ALA A 119 18.19 -12.85 -1.63
C ALA A 119 18.64 -13.97 -0.67
N LEU A 120 17.67 -14.73 -0.14
CA LEU A 120 17.94 -15.89 0.72
C LEU A 120 18.74 -16.97 -0.01
N LYS A 121 18.33 -17.35 -1.22
CA LYS A 121 19.01 -18.36 -2.05
C LYS A 121 20.46 -18.00 -2.38
N LYS A 122 20.75 -16.71 -2.54
CA LYS A 122 22.10 -16.23 -2.90
C LYS A 122 23.07 -16.19 -1.72
N GLY A 123 22.64 -16.58 -0.50
CA GLY A 123 23.51 -16.72 0.67
C GLY A 123 24.24 -15.43 1.07
N LYS A 124 23.78 -14.26 0.60
CA LYS A 124 24.44 -12.97 0.83
C LYS A 124 24.22 -12.50 2.26
N GLY A 125 24.77 -13.19 3.26
CA GLY A 125 24.96 -12.74 4.66
C GLY A 125 23.83 -11.89 5.26
N THR A 126 22.59 -12.10 4.84
CA THR A 126 21.51 -11.13 5.05
C THR A 126 20.84 -11.55 6.33
N ARG A 127 21.35 -11.02 7.43
CA ARG A 127 20.81 -11.29 8.78
C ARG A 127 19.34 -10.88 8.89
N ASN A 128 18.88 -9.95 8.05
CA ASN A 128 17.49 -9.52 7.96
C ASN A 128 17.02 -9.43 6.50
N ILE A 129 15.94 -10.15 6.18
CA ILE A 129 15.21 -10.08 4.91
C ILE A 129 13.86 -9.42 5.19
N TYR A 130 13.50 -8.42 4.40
CA TYR A 130 12.25 -7.69 4.54
C TYR A 130 11.41 -7.85 3.28
N VAL A 131 10.09 -7.84 3.47
CA VAL A 131 9.10 -7.88 2.41
C VAL A 131 8.28 -6.61 2.51
N ASP A 132 8.42 -5.72 1.53
CA ASP A 132 7.51 -4.59 1.31
C ASP A 132 6.17 -5.06 0.70
N GLY A 133 5.12 -4.26 0.86
CA GLY A 133 3.78 -4.51 0.31
C GLY A 133 2.79 -5.01 1.35
N CYS A 134 1.52 -5.18 0.97
CA CYS A 134 0.42 -5.49 1.89
C CYS A 134 0.57 -6.88 2.56
N ILE A 135 1.41 -7.00 3.60
CA ILE A 135 1.66 -8.23 4.36
C ILE A 135 0.40 -8.71 5.11
N TYR A 136 -0.51 -7.80 5.45
CA TYR A 136 -1.77 -8.14 6.12
C TYR A 136 -2.51 -9.26 5.37
N MET A 137 -2.63 -9.16 4.05
CA MET A 137 -3.29 -10.19 3.26
C MET A 137 -2.50 -11.49 3.18
N PHE A 138 -1.17 -11.42 3.21
CA PHE A 138 -0.37 -12.63 3.32
C PHE A 138 -0.63 -13.34 4.65
N GLN A 139 -0.81 -12.60 5.75
CA GLN A 139 -1.18 -13.15 7.06
C GLN A 139 -2.57 -13.78 7.03
N VAL A 140 -3.58 -13.11 6.44
CA VAL A 140 -4.93 -13.66 6.28
C VAL A 140 -4.90 -14.97 5.47
N TRP A 141 -4.25 -14.93 4.30
CA TRP A 141 -4.09 -16.12 3.45
C TRP A 141 -3.38 -17.26 4.19
N PHE A 142 -2.34 -16.96 4.97
CA PHE A 142 -1.64 -17.95 5.78
C PHE A 142 -2.57 -18.56 6.84
N CYS A 143 -3.35 -17.75 7.54
CA CYS A 143 -4.31 -18.23 8.54
C CYS A 143 -5.37 -19.17 7.92
N GLU A 144 -5.90 -18.85 6.75
CA GLU A 144 -6.91 -19.67 6.06
C GLU A 144 -6.37 -21.04 5.64
N HIS A 145 -5.09 -21.14 5.28
CA HIS A 145 -4.52 -22.35 4.67
C HIS A 145 -3.70 -23.20 5.66
N PHE A 146 -3.15 -22.59 6.71
CA PHE A 146 -2.23 -23.26 7.64
C PHE A 146 -2.76 -23.38 9.06
N ILE A 147 -3.83 -22.66 9.44
CA ILE A 147 -4.50 -22.88 10.73
C ILE A 147 -5.64 -23.87 10.48
N PRO A 148 -5.56 -25.12 10.98
CA PRO A 148 -6.64 -26.06 10.81
C PRO A 148 -7.92 -25.49 11.45
N PRO A 149 -9.09 -25.57 10.79
CA PRO A 149 -10.33 -25.16 11.41
C PRO A 149 -10.49 -25.94 12.72
N ARG A 150 -10.77 -25.24 13.83
CA ARG A 150 -11.11 -25.90 15.09
C ARG A 150 -12.26 -26.84 14.79
N ARG A 151 -12.03 -28.15 14.93
CA ARG A 151 -13.12 -29.14 14.94
C ARG A 151 -14.02 -28.77 16.10
N SER A 152 -15.15 -28.11 15.83
CA SER A 152 -16.21 -28.07 16.82
C SER A 152 -16.71 -29.50 16.96
N ASN A 153 -16.38 -30.15 18.07
CA ASN A 153 -17.14 -31.32 18.53
C ASN A 153 -18.57 -30.84 18.76
N ARG A 154 -19.39 -30.86 17.72
CA ARG A 154 -20.82 -31.08 17.87
C ARG A 154 -20.98 -32.59 17.97
N GLU A 155 -20.65 -33.12 19.13
CA GLU A 155 -21.21 -34.40 19.53
C GLU A 155 -22.72 -34.16 19.70
N ILE A 156 -23.46 -34.82 18.81
CA ILE A 156 -24.89 -35.03 18.95
C ILE A 156 -25.02 -36.07 20.05
N SER A 157 -25.61 -35.69 21.18
CA SER A 157 -26.27 -36.58 22.14
C SER A 157 -27.21 -35.76 23.01
#